data_AF-A0A962UKH3-F1
#
_entry.id   AF-A0A962UKH3-F1
#
_cell.length_a   1.000
_cell.length_b   1.000
_cell.length_c   1.000
_cell.angle_alpha   90.00
_cell.angle_beta   90.00
_cell.angle_gamma   90.00
#
_symmetry.space_group_name_H-M   'P 1'
#
loop_
_entity.id
_entity.type
_entity.pdbx_description
1 polymer ?
#
loop_
_entity_poly.entity_id
_entity_poly.type
_entity_poly.pdbx_seq_one_letter_code
_entity_poly.pdbx_strand_id
1 'polypeptide(L)'
;GEFQMGRVAHDQLVDERYDDEKPRHPVRLTRGFWLARGPITVAAYKRFTLAAGLSMPPAPKHNPGWSKLDHPITNVTWAQARAYCAWVGGRLPTEAQWEYAARGGHAERSYPWGDTIAPTDANYIDNPAWDGTTSPVGHFAPNGFNLVDMVGNVWEWIADWYDPEVYQSRSPREPTEDPEVYVDTLHKRVVRGAAWGSIPVEMR
;
A
#
# COMPACT_ATOMS: atom_id res chain seq x y z
N GLY A 1 13.53 1.58 13.29
CA GLY A 1 12.75 1.48 14.53
C GLY A 1 12.07 0.14 14.60
N GLU A 2 11.45 -0.19 15.74
CA GLU A 2 10.69 -1.43 15.91
C GLU A 2 9.19 -1.16 15.89
N PHE A 3 8.42 -2.11 15.35
CA PHE A 3 6.96 -2.09 15.39
C PHE A 3 6.39 -3.51 15.36
N GLN A 4 5.11 -3.64 15.68
CA GLN A 4 4.38 -4.89 15.52
C GLN A 4 3.74 -4.92 14.13
N MET A 5 4.17 -5.86 13.31
CA MET A 5 3.66 -6.10 11.97
C MET A 5 2.52 -7.13 12.00
N GLY A 6 1.53 -6.96 11.12
CA GLY A 6 0.35 -7.80 11.03
C GLY A 6 -0.83 -7.30 11.87
N ARG A 7 -1.92 -8.07 11.86
CA ARG A 7 -3.21 -7.63 12.40
C ARG A 7 -3.15 -7.29 13.89
N VAL A 8 -3.80 -6.19 14.29
CA VAL A 8 -3.90 -5.76 15.69
C VAL A 8 -4.77 -6.71 16.52
N ALA A 9 -4.46 -6.85 17.81
CA ALA A 9 -5.05 -7.91 18.64
C ALA A 9 -6.55 -7.73 18.94
N HIS A 10 -7.05 -6.49 18.97
CA HIS A 10 -8.48 -6.19 19.18
C HIS A 10 -9.29 -6.29 17.89
N ASP A 11 -8.66 -6.46 16.73
CA ASP A 11 -9.39 -6.82 15.52
C ASP A 11 -9.77 -8.30 15.57
N GLN A 12 -11.01 -8.54 16.01
CA GLN A 12 -11.59 -9.87 16.15
C GLN A 12 -12.24 -10.39 14.86
N LEU A 13 -11.84 -9.89 13.68
CA LEU A 13 -12.28 -10.49 12.42
C LEU A 13 -11.94 -11.99 12.37
N VAL A 14 -12.99 -12.81 12.37
CA VAL A 14 -12.91 -14.26 12.19
C VAL A 14 -13.22 -14.56 10.72
N ASP A 15 -12.23 -14.35 9.87
CA ASP A 15 -12.28 -14.65 8.44
C ASP A 15 -10.94 -15.23 8.00
N GLU A 16 -10.94 -16.52 7.71
CA GLU A 16 -9.74 -17.31 7.38
C GLU A 16 -9.06 -16.84 6.08
N ARG A 17 -9.77 -16.09 5.23
CA ARG A 17 -9.21 -15.51 3.99
C ARG A 17 -8.07 -14.54 4.25
N TYR A 18 -7.94 -14.07 5.49
CA TYR A 18 -6.95 -13.08 5.91
C TYR A 18 -6.10 -13.59 7.09
N ASP A 19 -5.97 -14.92 7.23
CA ASP A 19 -5.09 -15.51 8.24
C ASP A 19 -3.60 -15.37 7.91
N ASP A 20 -3.26 -14.99 6.67
CA ASP A 20 -1.90 -14.63 6.24
C ASP A 20 -1.40 -13.31 6.84
N GLU A 21 -2.25 -12.52 7.50
CA GLU A 21 -1.87 -11.37 8.33
C GLU A 21 -1.44 -11.75 9.76
N LYS A 22 -1.47 -13.05 10.09
CA LYS A 22 -1.19 -13.60 11.42
C LYS A 22 0.00 -14.60 11.37
N PRO A 23 0.72 -14.78 12.48
CA PRO A 23 0.64 -14.03 13.72
C PRO A 23 1.21 -12.61 13.57
N ARG A 24 0.69 -11.72 14.42
CA ARG A 24 1.33 -10.43 14.68
C ARG A 24 2.72 -10.68 15.27
N HIS A 25 3.74 -9.99 14.76
CA HIS A 25 5.13 -10.25 15.14
C HIS A 25 5.96 -8.96 15.16
N PRO A 26 6.99 -8.87 16.03
CA PRO A 26 7.91 -7.74 16.05
C PRO A 26 8.79 -7.70 14.79
N VAL A 27 8.96 -6.52 14.23
CA VAL A 27 9.87 -6.23 13.13
C VAL A 27 10.76 -5.06 13.50
N ARG A 28 12.05 -5.16 13.16
CA ARG A 28 13.04 -4.11 13.34
C ARG A 28 13.54 -3.61 11.98
N LEU A 29 13.24 -2.35 11.66
CA LEU A 29 13.87 -1.64 10.54
C LEU A 29 15.17 -1.02 11.02
N THR A 30 16.32 -1.51 10.55
CA THR A 30 17.64 -1.13 11.08
C THR A 30 18.14 0.20 10.52
N ARG A 31 17.61 0.63 9.37
CA ARG A 31 17.99 1.86 8.68
C ARG A 31 16.78 2.74 8.40
N GLY A 32 17.00 4.06 8.43
CA GLY A 32 16.04 5.01 7.90
C GLY A 32 15.85 4.82 6.39
N PHE A 33 14.66 5.14 5.91
CA PHE A 33 14.31 5.06 4.50
C PHE A 33 13.38 6.22 4.13
N TRP A 34 13.32 6.51 2.83
CA TRP A 34 12.37 7.46 2.27
C TRP A 34 11.26 6.68 1.58
N LEU A 35 10.03 7.19 1.68
CA LEU A 35 8.88 6.72 0.93
C LEU A 35 8.27 7.89 0.16
N ALA A 36 7.70 7.62 -1.01
CA ALA A 36 6.86 8.61 -1.68
C ALA A 36 5.72 9.02 -0.74
N ARG A 37 5.34 10.31 -0.76
CA ARG A 37 4.33 10.83 0.16
C ARG A 37 2.97 10.13 0.01
N GLY A 38 2.65 9.65 -1.18
CA GLY A 38 1.48 8.85 -1.49
C GLY A 38 1.62 8.23 -2.87
N PRO A 39 0.54 7.65 -3.42
CA PRO A 39 0.52 7.03 -4.74
C PRO A 39 1.09 7.92 -5.85
N ILE A 40 1.76 7.29 -6.82
CA ILE A 40 2.30 8.00 -7.99
C ILE A 40 1.15 8.54 -8.84
N THR A 41 1.17 9.84 -9.14
CA THR A 41 0.13 10.47 -9.94
C THR A 41 0.29 10.16 -11.43
N VAL A 42 -0.81 10.27 -12.16
CA VAL A 42 -0.83 10.22 -13.63
C VAL A 42 0.15 11.21 -14.24
N ALA A 43 0.23 12.44 -13.72
CA ALA A 43 1.18 13.45 -14.20
C ALA A 43 2.64 12.99 -14.08
N ALA A 44 3.00 12.41 -12.93
CA ALA A 44 4.36 11.95 -12.68
C ALA A 44 4.71 10.77 -13.59
N TYR A 45 3.80 9.80 -13.73
CA TYR A 45 4.01 8.64 -14.59
C TYR A 45 4.10 9.03 -16.07
N LYS A 46 3.32 10.02 -16.54
CA LYS A 46 3.44 10.58 -17.90
C LYS A 46 4.83 11.15 -18.20
N ARG A 47 5.47 11.80 -17.21
CA ARG A 47 6.85 12.31 -17.37
C ARG A 47 7.84 11.17 -17.57
N PHE A 48 7.69 10.10 -16.78
CA PHE A 48 8.49 8.88 -16.93
C PHE A 48 8.33 8.26 -18.32
N THR A 49 7.09 8.01 -18.76
CA THR A 49 6.88 7.34 -20.06
C THR A 49 7.38 8.19 -21.22
N LEU A 50 7.19 9.51 -21.16
CA LEU A 50 7.73 10.42 -22.17
C LEU A 50 9.26 10.39 -22.21
N ALA A 51 9.92 10.47 -21.06
CA ALA A 51 11.37 10.46 -20.96
C ALA A 51 11.99 9.12 -21.39
N ALA A 52 11.29 8.01 -21.14
CA ALA A 52 11.74 6.67 -21.47
C ALA A 52 11.32 6.20 -22.88
N GLY A 53 10.59 7.01 -23.65
CA GLY A 53 10.06 6.61 -24.96
C GLY A 53 9.03 5.46 -24.88
N LEU A 54 8.30 5.36 -23.77
CA LEU A 54 7.30 4.33 -23.50
C LEU A 54 5.89 4.86 -23.73
N SER A 55 4.96 3.94 -24.02
CA SER A 55 3.53 4.23 -24.01
C SER A 55 2.96 4.22 -22.59
N MET A 56 1.96 5.07 -22.35
CA MET A 56 1.12 4.97 -21.15
C MET A 56 0.38 3.62 -21.12
N PRO A 57 0.09 3.06 -19.93
CA PRO A 57 -0.80 1.90 -19.82
C PRO A 57 -2.21 2.22 -20.35
N PRO A 58 -3.02 1.21 -20.67
CA PRO A 58 -4.41 1.41 -21.09
C PRO A 58 -5.19 2.24 -20.06
N ALA A 59 -5.81 3.33 -20.52
CA ALA A 59 -6.59 4.20 -19.65
C ALA A 59 -7.84 3.48 -19.12
N PRO A 60 -8.13 3.54 -17.81
CA PRO A 60 -9.35 2.97 -17.25
C PRO A 60 -10.57 3.81 -17.64
N LYS A 61 -11.76 3.20 -17.59
CA LYS A 61 -13.03 3.88 -17.90
C LYS A 61 -13.26 5.14 -17.04
N HIS A 62 -12.82 5.13 -15.79
CA HIS A 62 -13.02 6.24 -14.84
C HIS A 62 -12.00 7.40 -15.00
N ASN A 63 -10.98 7.23 -15.85
CA ASN A 63 -9.99 8.25 -16.21
C ASN A 63 -9.57 8.14 -17.69
N PRO A 64 -10.52 8.39 -18.62
CA PRO A 64 -10.26 8.23 -20.05
C PRO A 64 -9.13 9.17 -20.51
N GLY A 65 -8.22 8.63 -21.34
CA GLY A 65 -7.06 9.36 -21.85
C GLY A 65 -6.07 9.81 -20.77
N TRP A 66 -6.19 9.28 -19.54
CA TRP A 66 -5.41 9.76 -18.40
C TRP A 66 -5.54 11.28 -18.20
N SER A 67 -6.77 11.80 -18.29
CA SER A 67 -7.08 13.23 -18.24
C SER A 67 -7.01 13.83 -16.83
N LYS A 68 -7.31 13.05 -15.79
CA LYS A 68 -7.14 13.45 -14.38
C LYS A 68 -5.69 13.24 -13.95
N LEU A 69 -4.91 14.33 -13.93
CA LEU A 69 -3.45 14.29 -13.80
C LEU A 69 -2.95 14.13 -12.36
N ASP A 70 -3.75 14.58 -11.39
CA ASP A 70 -3.53 14.54 -9.94
C ASP A 70 -4.08 13.28 -9.27
N HIS A 71 -4.80 12.44 -10.03
CA HIS A 71 -5.22 11.11 -9.59
C HIS A 71 -4.06 10.11 -9.68
N PRO A 72 -4.11 9.00 -8.91
CA PRO A 72 -3.11 7.94 -8.98
C PRO A 72 -3.10 7.27 -10.37
N ILE A 73 -1.91 6.89 -10.84
CA ILE A 73 -1.79 6.03 -12.01
C ILE A 73 -2.26 4.61 -11.64
N THR A 74 -3.09 4.01 -12.49
CA THR A 74 -3.57 2.63 -12.35
C THR A 74 -3.27 1.81 -13.62
N ASN A 75 -3.67 0.53 -13.64
CA ASN A 75 -3.37 -0.39 -14.73
C ASN A 75 -1.85 -0.54 -15.02
N VAL A 76 -1.02 -0.36 -13.99
CA VAL A 76 0.42 -0.57 -14.05
C VAL A 76 0.76 -1.96 -13.52
N THR A 77 1.61 -2.68 -14.24
CA THR A 77 2.16 -3.95 -13.73
C THR A 77 3.23 -3.68 -12.68
N TRP A 78 3.54 -4.69 -11.86
CA TRP A 78 4.65 -4.59 -10.90
C TRP A 78 5.98 -4.22 -11.57
N ALA A 79 6.26 -4.78 -12.75
CA ALA A 79 7.49 -4.49 -13.50
C ALA A 79 7.55 -3.03 -13.97
N GLN A 80 6.40 -2.47 -14.38
CA GLN A 80 6.27 -1.05 -14.73
C GLN A 80 6.45 -0.14 -13.52
N ALA A 81 5.85 -0.48 -12.38
CA ALA A 81 6.03 0.25 -11.13
C ALA A 81 7.50 0.24 -10.69
N ARG A 82 8.17 -0.92 -10.73
CA ARG A 82 9.60 -1.05 -10.46
C ARG A 82 10.45 -0.20 -11.42
N ALA A 83 10.12 -0.19 -12.72
CA ALA A 83 10.84 0.60 -13.71
C ALA A 83 10.71 2.11 -13.44
N TYR A 84 9.51 2.58 -13.08
CA TYR A 84 9.30 3.97 -12.65
C TYR A 84 10.15 4.31 -11.42
N CYS A 85 10.12 3.46 -10.38
CA CYS A 85 10.91 3.67 -9.17
C CYS A 85 12.41 3.76 -9.50
N ALA A 86 12.93 2.87 -10.34
CA ALA A 86 14.33 2.91 -10.77
C ALA A 86 14.67 4.19 -11.54
N TRP A 87 13.76 4.67 -12.40
CA TRP A 87 13.95 5.91 -13.16
C TRP A 87 14.06 7.16 -12.27
N VAL A 88 13.29 7.22 -11.17
CA VAL A 88 13.40 8.31 -10.18
C VAL A 88 14.55 8.11 -9.17
N GLY A 89 15.38 7.09 -9.34
CA GLY A 89 16.48 6.77 -8.41
C GLY A 89 16.04 6.11 -7.10
N GLY A 90 14.82 5.56 -7.05
CA GLY A 90 14.25 4.85 -5.92
C GLY A 90 14.03 3.36 -6.19
N ARG A 91 13.20 2.74 -5.35
CA ARG A 91 12.75 1.35 -5.45
C ARG A 91 11.35 1.21 -4.87
N LEU A 92 10.69 0.08 -5.12
CA LEU A 92 9.49 -0.29 -4.36
C LEU A 92 9.86 -0.49 -2.88
N PRO A 93 8.97 -0.15 -1.93
CA PRO A 93 9.18 -0.45 -0.51
C PRO A 93 9.09 -1.96 -0.27
N THR A 94 9.70 -2.43 0.82
CA THR A 94 9.38 -3.76 1.34
C THR A 94 8.01 -3.71 2.03
N GLU A 95 7.37 -4.85 2.23
CA GLU A 95 6.08 -4.93 2.91
C GLU A 95 6.17 -4.32 4.31
N ALA A 96 7.23 -4.64 5.05
CA ALA A 96 7.46 -4.10 6.38
C ALA A 96 7.72 -2.59 6.38
N GLN A 97 8.44 -2.07 5.39
CA GLN A 97 8.63 -0.62 5.23
C GLN A 97 7.30 0.08 4.97
N TRP A 98 6.46 -0.50 4.12
CA TRP A 98 5.15 0.05 3.79
C TRP A 98 4.22 0.03 5.00
N GLU A 99 4.13 -1.07 5.74
CA GLU A 99 3.23 -1.16 6.90
C GLU A 99 3.71 -0.25 8.06
N TYR A 100 5.02 -0.20 8.33
CA TYR A 100 5.58 0.75 9.29
C TYR A 100 5.19 2.19 8.94
N ALA A 101 5.31 2.55 7.66
CA ALA A 101 4.91 3.83 7.13
C ALA A 101 3.41 4.08 7.26
N ALA A 102 2.57 3.10 6.91
CA ALA A 102 1.11 3.20 6.95
C ALA A 102 0.60 3.47 8.37
N ARG A 103 1.15 2.78 9.37
CA ARG A 103 0.80 2.96 10.79
C ARG A 103 1.10 4.35 11.33
N GLY A 104 2.00 5.12 10.70
CA GLY A 104 2.22 6.53 11.01
C GLY A 104 2.59 6.81 12.48
N GLY A 105 3.29 5.88 13.14
CA GLY A 105 3.65 5.97 14.56
C GLY A 105 2.64 5.36 15.55
N HIS A 106 1.58 4.71 15.07
CA HIS A 106 0.57 4.07 15.91
C HIS A 106 0.49 2.55 15.67
N ALA A 107 1.15 1.76 16.52
CA ALA A 107 1.23 0.31 16.35
C ALA A 107 -0.08 -0.44 16.68
N GLU A 108 -0.94 0.13 17.53
CA GLU A 108 -2.12 -0.54 18.10
C GLU A 108 -3.45 -0.09 17.49
N ARG A 109 -3.46 0.53 16.29
CA ARG A 109 -4.69 0.96 15.63
C ARG A 109 -4.96 0.12 14.38
N SER A 110 -6.23 -0.11 14.08
CA SER A 110 -6.64 -0.76 12.82
C SER A 110 -6.45 0.13 11.60
N TYR A 111 -6.51 1.46 11.78
CA TYR A 111 -6.27 2.44 10.72
C TYR A 111 -5.29 3.53 11.21
N PRO A 112 -4.64 4.27 10.31
CA PRO A 112 -3.68 5.31 10.69
C PRO A 112 -4.27 6.38 11.64
N TRP A 113 -5.57 6.65 11.52
CA TRP A 113 -6.31 7.65 12.30
C TRP A 113 -7.07 7.10 13.51
N GLY A 114 -7.26 5.78 13.63
CA GLY A 114 -8.10 5.20 14.69
C GLY A 114 -8.52 3.77 14.40
N ASP A 115 -9.59 3.32 15.07
CA ASP A 115 -10.10 1.94 14.95
C ASP A 115 -11.42 1.85 14.16
N THR A 116 -11.88 2.97 13.61
CA THR A 116 -13.09 3.07 12.78
C THR A 116 -12.78 3.80 11.49
N ILE A 117 -13.47 3.42 10.43
CA ILE A 117 -13.38 4.06 9.11
C ILE A 117 -14.71 4.73 8.76
N ALA A 118 -14.65 5.95 8.23
CA ALA A 118 -15.76 6.68 7.65
C ALA A 118 -15.41 7.19 6.24
N PRO A 119 -16.39 7.56 5.41
CA PRO A 119 -16.17 8.14 4.07
C PRO A 119 -15.32 9.43 4.06
N THR A 120 -15.11 10.07 5.21
CA THR A 120 -14.24 11.24 5.35
C THR A 120 -12.77 10.89 5.51
N ASP A 121 -12.42 9.62 5.69
CA ASP A 121 -11.08 9.20 6.07
C ASP A 121 -10.30 8.59 4.89
N ALA A 122 -11.01 7.93 3.96
CA ALA A 122 -10.42 7.27 2.80
C ALA A 122 -11.42 7.11 1.64
N ASN A 123 -10.89 6.79 0.46
CA ASN A 123 -11.69 6.37 -0.69
C ASN A 123 -11.78 4.84 -0.75
N TYR A 124 -12.98 4.31 -0.54
CA TYR A 124 -13.32 2.89 -0.50
C TYR A 124 -14.80 2.71 -0.89
N ILE A 125 -15.31 1.47 -0.91
CA ILE A 125 -16.62 1.17 -1.53
C ILE A 125 -17.80 1.94 -0.89
N ASP A 126 -17.74 2.26 0.41
CA ASP A 126 -18.82 3.01 1.08
C ASP A 126 -18.63 4.54 0.98
N ASN A 127 -17.65 5.02 0.20
CA ASN A 127 -17.47 6.45 -0.06
C ASN A 127 -18.25 6.90 -1.32
N PRO A 128 -19.43 7.53 -1.17
CA PRO A 128 -20.27 7.87 -2.31
C PRO A 128 -19.70 9.00 -3.18
N ALA A 129 -18.74 9.79 -2.68
CA ALA A 129 -18.15 10.89 -3.44
C ALA A 129 -17.25 10.38 -4.59
N TRP A 130 -16.78 9.14 -4.49
CA TRP A 130 -15.80 8.54 -5.40
C TRP A 130 -16.24 7.16 -5.90
N ASP A 131 -17.55 6.91 -5.98
CA ASP A 131 -18.10 5.62 -6.43
C ASP A 131 -17.54 5.21 -7.81
N GLY A 132 -16.90 4.04 -7.84
CA GLY A 132 -16.26 3.47 -9.03
C GLY A 132 -15.05 4.26 -9.56
N THR A 133 -14.46 5.17 -8.79
CA THR A 133 -13.36 6.02 -9.25
C THR A 133 -12.32 6.32 -8.15
N THR A 134 -11.15 6.77 -8.57
CA THR A 134 -10.11 7.27 -7.65
C THR A 134 -10.41 8.69 -7.19
N SER A 135 -9.84 9.09 -6.05
CA SER A 135 -9.75 10.48 -5.61
C SER A 135 -8.41 11.08 -6.03
N PRO A 136 -8.27 12.42 -6.09
CA PRO A 136 -6.95 13.06 -6.18
C PRO A 136 -6.02 12.55 -5.08
N VAL A 137 -4.73 12.39 -5.38
CA VAL A 137 -3.75 11.95 -4.39
C VAL A 137 -3.64 12.97 -3.27
N GLY A 138 -3.77 12.52 -2.02
CA GLY A 138 -3.75 13.39 -0.85
C GLY A 138 -5.03 14.18 -0.62
N HIS A 139 -6.16 13.69 -1.12
CA HIS A 139 -7.47 14.26 -0.81
C HIS A 139 -7.81 14.14 0.69
N PHE A 140 -7.45 13.02 1.32
CA PHE A 140 -7.69 12.75 2.74
C PHE A 140 -6.52 13.19 3.62
N ALA A 141 -6.78 13.28 4.93
CA ALA A 141 -5.78 13.69 5.90
C ALA A 141 -4.57 12.72 5.90
N PRO A 142 -3.34 13.24 6.02
CA PRO A 142 -2.18 12.38 6.13
C PRO A 142 -2.11 11.69 7.51
N ASN A 143 -1.36 10.58 7.59
CA ASN A 143 -1.04 9.94 8.85
C ASN A 143 0.06 10.69 9.64
N GLY A 144 0.48 10.15 10.79
CA GLY A 144 1.49 10.76 11.66
C GLY A 144 2.90 10.93 11.04
N PHE A 145 3.18 10.30 9.90
CA PHE A 145 4.41 10.51 9.11
C PHE A 145 4.20 11.41 7.88
N ASN A 146 3.08 12.13 7.81
CA ASN A 146 2.69 13.00 6.72
C ASN A 146 2.50 12.28 5.36
N LEU A 147 2.25 10.96 5.41
CA LEU A 147 1.92 10.14 4.24
C LEU A 147 0.41 10.13 4.00
N VAL A 148 0.00 10.14 2.75
CA VAL A 148 -1.40 10.19 2.32
C VAL A 148 -1.80 8.93 1.57
N ASP A 149 -3.09 8.61 1.59
CA ASP A 149 -3.70 7.49 0.87
C ASP A 149 -3.06 6.12 1.16
N MET A 150 -2.44 5.94 2.34
CA MET A 150 -1.94 4.63 2.80
C MET A 150 -3.07 3.63 3.06
N VAL A 151 -4.32 4.09 3.10
CA VAL A 151 -5.53 3.28 3.22
C VAL A 151 -6.55 3.81 2.21
N GLY A 152 -6.95 2.96 1.28
CA GLY A 152 -7.89 3.25 0.20
C GLY A 152 -7.25 3.84 -1.04
N ASN A 153 -8.09 4.43 -1.87
CA ASN A 153 -7.77 4.95 -3.20
C ASN A 153 -7.28 3.84 -4.14
N VAL A 154 -6.04 3.34 -4.03
CA VAL A 154 -5.49 2.32 -4.94
C VAL A 154 -4.61 1.30 -4.22
N TRP A 155 -4.65 0.05 -4.69
CA TRP A 155 -3.67 -0.94 -4.28
C TRP A 155 -2.25 -0.51 -4.69
N GLU A 156 -1.30 -0.60 -3.78
CA GLU A 156 0.09 -0.21 -3.99
C GLU A 156 1.00 -1.43 -4.13
N TRP A 157 1.79 -1.48 -5.21
CA TRP A 157 2.77 -2.54 -5.43
C TRP A 157 3.92 -2.49 -4.42
N ILE A 158 4.28 -3.65 -3.88
CA ILE A 158 5.36 -3.84 -2.92
C ILE A 158 6.48 -4.68 -3.55
N ALA A 159 7.72 -4.52 -3.09
CA ALA A 159 8.87 -5.26 -3.61
C ALA A 159 8.74 -6.78 -3.41
N ASP A 160 8.17 -7.20 -2.28
CA ASP A 160 8.05 -8.57 -1.83
C ASP A 160 7.22 -9.47 -2.75
N TRP A 161 7.62 -10.74 -2.82
CA TRP A 161 6.75 -11.79 -3.29
C TRP A 161 5.73 -12.15 -2.21
N TYR A 162 4.54 -12.55 -2.64
CA TYR A 162 3.50 -13.01 -1.74
C TYR A 162 3.76 -14.45 -1.31
N ASP A 163 3.79 -14.66 -0.01
CA ASP A 163 3.93 -15.97 0.64
C ASP A 163 3.02 -16.02 1.88
N PRO A 164 1.94 -16.83 1.87
CA PRO A 164 0.97 -16.89 2.97
C PRO A 164 1.53 -17.54 4.24
N GLU A 165 2.67 -18.23 4.17
CA GLU A 165 3.26 -18.95 5.30
C GLU A 165 4.32 -18.11 6.02
N VAL A 166 4.77 -17.00 5.40
CA VAL A 166 5.94 -16.27 5.90
C VAL A 166 5.71 -15.70 7.30
N TYR A 167 4.50 -15.24 7.63
CA TYR A 167 4.18 -14.72 8.97
C TYR A 167 4.20 -15.86 10.01
N GLN A 168 3.72 -17.05 9.66
CA GLN A 168 3.68 -18.21 10.57
C GLN A 168 5.08 -18.64 11.00
N SER A 169 6.09 -18.38 10.17
CA SER A 169 7.50 -18.64 10.49
C SER A 169 8.14 -17.60 11.44
N ARG A 170 7.47 -16.47 11.72
CA ARG A 170 8.03 -15.37 12.49
C ARG A 170 7.95 -15.63 14.00
N SER A 171 9.01 -15.25 14.70
CA SER A 171 9.02 -15.29 16.15
C SER A 171 8.03 -14.26 16.71
N PRO A 172 7.17 -14.64 17.68
CA PRO A 172 6.27 -13.69 18.34
C PRO A 172 7.00 -12.79 19.34
N ARG A 173 8.28 -13.01 19.62
CA ARG A 173 9.06 -12.31 20.65
C ARG A 173 10.30 -11.61 20.13
N GLU A 174 11.01 -12.25 19.20
CA GLU A 174 12.27 -11.74 18.68
C GLU A 174 12.02 -10.97 17.38
N PRO A 175 12.46 -9.70 17.27
CA PRO A 175 12.21 -8.92 16.08
C PRO A 175 12.90 -9.52 14.86
N THR A 176 12.16 -9.64 13.77
CA THR A 176 12.79 -9.91 12.47
C THR A 176 13.40 -8.62 11.93
N GLU A 177 14.68 -8.64 11.61
CA GLU A 177 15.39 -7.49 11.05
C GLU A 177 15.16 -7.34 9.56
N ASP A 178 14.76 -6.14 9.13
CA ASP A 178 14.56 -5.75 7.72
C ASP A 178 13.99 -6.88 6.84
N PRO A 179 12.81 -7.46 7.18
CA PRO A 179 12.29 -8.60 6.46
C PRO A 179 11.98 -8.25 4.99
N GLU A 180 12.40 -9.16 4.12
CA GLU A 180 12.14 -9.14 2.68
C GLU A 180 11.83 -10.57 2.21
N VAL A 181 10.83 -10.72 1.34
CA VAL A 181 10.45 -12.00 0.73
C VAL A 181 10.88 -12.03 -0.73
N TYR A 182 11.92 -12.81 -1.02
CA TYR A 182 12.52 -12.92 -2.37
C TYR A 182 12.13 -14.18 -3.14
N VAL A 183 11.36 -15.08 -2.53
CA VAL A 183 11.04 -16.38 -3.14
C VAL A 183 9.79 -16.28 -3.99
N ASP A 184 9.91 -16.64 -5.26
CA ASP A 184 8.81 -16.71 -6.21
C ASP A 184 8.19 -18.12 -6.23
N THR A 185 7.39 -18.45 -5.22
CA THR A 185 6.73 -19.77 -5.14
C THR A 185 5.37 -19.79 -5.82
N LEU A 186 4.64 -18.67 -5.78
CA LEU A 186 3.25 -18.57 -6.24
C LEU A 186 3.07 -17.63 -7.44
N HIS A 187 4.14 -17.01 -7.96
CA HIS A 187 4.07 -16.02 -9.04
C HIS A 187 3.15 -14.84 -8.74
N LYS A 188 3.02 -14.49 -7.45
CA LYS A 188 2.21 -13.36 -6.94
C LYS A 188 3.09 -12.36 -6.20
N ARG A 189 2.86 -11.07 -6.45
CA ARG A 189 3.51 -9.96 -5.74
C ARG A 189 2.57 -9.38 -4.70
N VAL A 190 3.13 -8.87 -3.61
CA VAL A 190 2.35 -8.21 -2.56
C VAL A 190 1.79 -6.89 -3.10
N VAL A 191 0.52 -6.63 -2.76
CA VAL A 191 -0.11 -5.31 -2.82
C VAL A 191 -0.62 -4.94 -1.43
N ARG A 192 -0.60 -3.65 -1.08
CA ARG A 192 -1.10 -3.16 0.21
C ARG A 192 -1.99 -1.94 0.01
N GLY A 193 -2.72 -1.56 1.05
CA GLY A 193 -3.46 -0.30 1.13
C GLY A 193 -4.92 -0.34 0.70
N ALA A 194 -5.40 -1.41 0.07
CA ALA A 194 -6.76 -1.50 -0.47
C ALA A 194 -7.06 -0.48 -1.59
N ALA A 195 -8.29 -0.43 -2.10
CA ALA A 195 -8.64 0.47 -3.21
C ALA A 195 -10.05 1.07 -3.08
N TRP A 196 -10.41 1.98 -3.99
CA TRP A 196 -11.75 2.60 -4.04
C TRP A 196 -12.91 1.58 -4.09
N GLY A 197 -12.68 0.37 -4.58
CA GLY A 197 -13.67 -0.71 -4.63
C GLY A 197 -13.63 -1.69 -3.46
N SER A 198 -12.73 -1.47 -2.49
CA SER A 198 -12.54 -2.37 -1.36
C SER A 198 -13.57 -2.15 -0.27
N ILE A 199 -13.98 -3.25 0.35
CA ILE A 199 -14.88 -3.27 1.50
C ILE A 199 -14.12 -2.92 2.80
N PRO A 200 -14.78 -2.41 3.85
CA PRO A 200 -14.11 -1.94 5.07
C PRO A 200 -13.14 -2.91 5.75
N VAL A 201 -13.35 -4.22 5.58
CA VAL A 201 -12.50 -5.27 6.15
C VAL A 201 -11.15 -5.40 5.42
N GLU A 202 -11.10 -5.10 4.11
CA GLU A 202 -9.86 -5.11 3.32
C GLU A 202 -9.00 -3.87 3.57
N MET A 203 -9.56 -2.83 4.19
CA MET A 203 -8.94 -1.53 4.42
C MET A 203 -8.00 -1.50 5.65
N ARG A 204 -7.85 -2.63 6.35
CA ARG A 204 -7.20 -2.73 7.66
C ARG A 204 -5.73 -3.13 7.55
#